data_AF-A0A669QSJ3-F1
#
_entry.id   AF-A0A669QSJ3-F1
#
_cell.length_a   1.000
_cell.length_b   1.000
_cell.length_c   1.000
_cell.angle_alpha   90.00
_cell.angle_beta   90.00
_cell.angle_gamma   90.00
#
_symmetry.space_group_name_H-M   'P 1'
#
loop_
_entity.id
_entity.type
_entity.pdbx_description
1 polymer ?
#
loop_
_entity_poly.entity_id
_entity_poly.type
_entity_poly.pdbx_seq_one_letter_code
_entity_poly.pdbx_strand_id
1 'polypeptide(L)'
;MVGKSHLAEGWRIGLKDKRPCFCLSMEFPFFHGKISRKACEELLCKKGKNGSYLIRESESVAGALCLCVFFEKVIYTYRIFRDYEGYYKMQTSEGVPEKVFRTLKDLIYNYEKPNQGLVTKLRYPVKKTSSSRRNQKFKLGNDNVYDEIDETDYVDVLP
;
A
#
# COMPACT_ATOMS: atom_id res chain seq x y z
N MET A 1 -39.92 23.57 -20.50
CA MET A 1 -39.84 22.09 -20.60
C MET A 1 -38.40 21.68 -20.34
N VAL A 2 -38.19 20.93 -19.27
CA VAL A 2 -36.87 20.53 -18.75
C VAL A 2 -36.35 19.34 -19.57
N GLY A 3 -35.27 19.55 -20.32
CA GLY A 3 -34.57 18.49 -21.05
C GLY A 3 -33.61 17.76 -20.12
N LYS A 4 -34.06 16.62 -19.56
CA LYS A 4 -33.24 15.68 -18.80
C LYS A 4 -32.29 14.94 -19.76
N SER A 5 -31.00 15.27 -19.76
CA SER A 5 -29.99 14.44 -20.41
C SER A 5 -29.49 13.37 -19.43
N HIS A 6 -30.06 12.18 -19.61
CA HIS A 6 -29.58 10.83 -19.33
C HIS A 6 -28.39 10.63 -18.37
N LEU A 7 -28.70 9.91 -17.29
CA LEU A 7 -27.77 9.20 -16.42
C LEU A 7 -27.55 7.78 -16.96
N ALA A 8 -26.30 7.31 -16.88
CA ALA A 8 -25.84 5.92 -17.00
C ALA A 8 -26.09 5.26 -18.40
N GLU A 9 -25.29 4.34 -18.92
CA GLU A 9 -24.70 3.15 -18.34
C GLU A 9 -23.51 2.72 -19.22
N GLY A 10 -22.40 2.28 -18.62
CA GLY A 10 -21.24 1.88 -19.44
C GLY A 10 -20.08 1.24 -18.71
N TRP A 11 -20.31 0.52 -17.61
CA TRP A 11 -19.24 -0.26 -16.95
C TRP A 11 -19.50 -1.76 -17.09
N ARG A 12 -19.31 -2.28 -18.31
CA ARG A 12 -19.21 -3.73 -18.50
C ARG A 12 -18.36 -4.06 -19.73
N ILE A 13 -17.03 -3.97 -19.60
CA ILE A 13 -16.11 -4.63 -20.53
C ILE A 13 -14.76 -4.96 -19.87
N GLY A 14 -14.37 -6.24 -19.95
CA GLY A 14 -12.98 -6.65 -20.15
C GLY A 14 -12.07 -6.81 -18.94
N LEU A 15 -12.21 -7.91 -18.19
CA LEU A 15 -11.12 -8.47 -17.37
C LEU A 15 -10.03 -9.08 -18.28
N LYS A 16 -9.22 -8.28 -18.98
CA LYS A 16 -8.02 -8.76 -19.70
C LYS A 16 -6.94 -7.68 -19.51
N ASP A 17 -5.76 -8.08 -19.03
CA ASP A 17 -4.58 -7.23 -18.72
C ASP A 17 -4.45 -6.59 -17.32
N LYS A 18 -5.03 -7.23 -16.30
CA LYS A 18 -4.58 -6.99 -14.92
C LYS A 18 -3.23 -7.68 -14.71
N ARG A 19 -2.12 -6.96 -14.94
CA ARG A 19 -0.84 -7.32 -14.31
C ARG A 19 -1.14 -7.51 -12.82
N PRO A 20 -0.96 -8.72 -12.26
CA PRO A 20 -1.32 -8.97 -10.88
C PRO A 20 -0.48 -8.05 -10.01
N CYS A 21 -1.09 -7.45 -8.98
CA CYS A 21 -0.42 -6.62 -7.98
C CYS A 21 0.78 -7.35 -7.33
N PHE A 22 0.77 -8.68 -7.39
CA PHE A 22 1.87 -9.54 -6.97
C PHE A 22 3.20 -9.16 -7.67
N CYS A 23 3.19 -8.84 -8.96
CA CYS A 23 4.40 -8.43 -9.69
C CYS A 23 4.98 -7.09 -9.18
N LEU A 24 4.11 -6.13 -8.83
CA LEU A 24 4.54 -4.82 -8.31
C LEU A 24 5.24 -4.93 -6.95
N SER A 25 4.90 -5.96 -6.15
CA SER A 25 5.48 -6.16 -4.82
C SER A 25 6.92 -6.66 -4.82
N MET A 26 7.39 -7.30 -5.91
CA MET A 26 8.78 -7.72 -6.06
C MET A 26 9.67 -6.62 -6.65
N GLU A 27 9.08 -5.63 -7.33
CA GLU A 27 9.80 -4.61 -8.08
C GLU A 27 9.93 -3.27 -7.33
N PHE A 28 9.01 -2.97 -6.39
CA PHE A 28 8.97 -1.68 -5.70
C PHE A 28 8.99 -1.82 -4.18
N PRO A 29 10.04 -1.36 -3.48
CA PRO A 29 10.13 -1.51 -2.02
C PRO A 29 9.07 -0.70 -1.27
N PHE A 30 8.55 0.37 -1.87
CA PHE A 30 7.48 1.20 -1.33
C PHE A 30 6.07 0.66 -1.61
N PHE A 31 5.95 -0.48 -2.32
CA PHE A 31 4.66 -1.12 -2.60
C PHE A 31 4.38 -2.22 -1.56
N HIS A 32 3.29 -2.05 -0.81
CA HIS A 32 2.93 -2.97 0.29
C HIS A 32 1.85 -3.98 -0.10
N GLY A 33 1.19 -3.80 -1.24
CA GLY A 33 0.07 -4.63 -1.68
C GLY A 33 -1.18 -4.38 -0.85
N LYS A 34 -1.91 -5.45 -0.49
CA LYS A 34 -3.12 -5.40 0.33
C LYS A 34 -2.79 -5.21 1.81
N ILE A 35 -2.51 -3.98 2.21
CA ILE A 35 -2.48 -3.56 3.62
C ILE A 35 -3.70 -2.71 3.95
N SER A 36 -4.20 -2.82 5.18
CA SER A 36 -5.31 -2.01 5.65
C SER A 36 -4.91 -0.55 5.79
N ARG A 37 -5.90 0.36 5.73
CA ARG A 37 -5.70 1.79 6.04
C ARG A 37 -4.98 1.97 7.38
N LYS A 38 -5.43 1.29 8.44
CA LYS A 38 -4.84 1.38 9.78
C LYS A 38 -3.36 0.96 9.80
N ALA A 39 -3.03 -0.16 9.17
CA ALA A 39 -1.63 -0.63 9.08
C ALA A 39 -0.75 0.35 8.30
N CYS A 40 -1.27 0.95 7.22
CA CYS A 40 -0.60 2.02 6.49
C CYS A 40 -0.32 3.23 7.38
N GLU A 41 -1.31 3.64 8.18
CA GLU A 41 -1.19 4.77 9.10
C GLU A 41 -0.13 4.52 10.17
N GLU A 42 -0.13 3.35 10.79
CA GLU A 42 0.88 2.94 11.76
C GLU A 42 2.30 2.98 11.18
N LEU A 43 2.49 2.47 9.96
CA LEU A 43 3.81 2.47 9.28
C LEU A 43 4.32 3.89 8.99
N LEU A 44 3.44 4.77 8.52
CA LEU A 44 3.78 6.16 8.21
C LEU A 44 4.02 6.98 9.47
N CYS A 45 3.16 6.84 10.49
CA CYS A 45 3.32 7.49 11.79
C CYS A 45 4.60 7.02 12.50
N LYS A 46 4.92 5.72 12.44
CA LYS A 46 6.18 5.18 12.97
C LYS A 46 7.40 5.78 12.28
N LYS A 47 7.31 6.09 10.98
CA LYS A 47 8.40 6.76 10.26
C LYS A 47 8.51 8.24 10.67
N GLY A 48 7.38 8.93 10.84
CA GLY A 48 7.28 10.27 11.43
C GLY A 48 7.97 11.39 10.66
N LYS A 49 8.32 11.18 9.38
CA LYS A 49 9.03 12.18 8.56
C LYS A 49 8.13 12.74 7.46
N ASN A 50 8.07 14.05 7.33
CA ASN A 50 7.34 14.71 6.25
C ASN A 50 7.85 14.26 4.87
N GLY A 51 6.92 13.92 3.98
CA GLY A 51 7.22 13.33 2.68
C GLY A 51 7.52 11.83 2.74
N SER A 52 7.27 11.17 3.88
CA SER A 52 7.24 9.70 3.92
C SER A 52 6.05 9.19 3.15
N TYR A 53 6.25 8.13 2.36
CA TYR A 53 5.19 7.61 1.52
C TYR A 53 5.26 6.10 1.34
N LEU A 54 4.12 5.51 0.99
CA LEU A 54 4.00 4.13 0.50
C LEU A 54 2.81 4.00 -0.44
N ILE A 55 2.79 2.92 -1.21
CA ILE A 55 1.67 2.56 -2.08
C ILE A 55 1.05 1.27 -1.59
N ARG A 56 -0.27 1.25 -1.53
CA ARG A 56 -1.08 0.07 -1.21
C ARG A 56 -2.20 -0.12 -2.23
N GLU A 57 -2.82 -1.29 -2.21
CA GLU A 57 -4.08 -1.51 -2.93
C GLU A 57 -5.23 -0.78 -2.22
N SER A 58 -6.16 -0.25 -3.01
CA SER A 58 -7.38 0.36 -2.47
C SER A 58 -8.33 -0.72 -1.93
N GLU A 59 -8.73 -0.59 -0.67
CA GLU A 59 -9.75 -1.44 -0.05
C GLU A 59 -11.16 -1.17 -0.60
N SER A 60 -11.38 0.06 -1.08
CA SER A 60 -12.71 0.54 -1.52
C SER A 60 -12.95 0.39 -3.02
N VAL A 61 -11.89 0.32 -3.83
CA VAL A 61 -11.99 0.35 -5.30
C VAL A 61 -11.07 -0.70 -5.88
N ALA A 62 -11.66 -1.77 -6.42
CA ALA A 62 -10.90 -2.89 -6.96
C ALA A 62 -10.03 -2.46 -8.15
N GLY A 63 -8.74 -2.78 -8.10
CA GLY A 63 -7.77 -2.45 -9.16
C GLY A 63 -7.19 -1.03 -9.07
N ALA A 64 -7.69 -0.18 -8.17
CA ALA A 64 -7.06 1.10 -7.87
C ALA A 64 -5.96 0.94 -6.81
N LEU A 65 -4.95 1.80 -6.89
CA LEU A 65 -3.91 1.93 -5.89
C LEU A 65 -4.13 3.19 -5.06
N CYS A 66 -3.56 3.21 -3.87
CA CYS A 66 -3.55 4.35 -2.97
C CYS A 66 -2.10 4.74 -2.69
N LEU A 67 -1.71 5.94 -3.09
CA LEU A 67 -0.49 6.59 -2.64
C LEU A 67 -0.80 7.30 -1.32
N CYS A 68 -0.17 6.85 -0.24
CA CYS A 68 -0.33 7.43 1.08
C CYS A 68 0.93 8.24 1.43
N VAL A 69 0.75 9.51 1.80
CA VAL A 69 1.83 10.46 2.08
C VAL A 69 1.63 11.08 3.46
N PHE A 70 2.66 11.01 4.29
CA PHE A 70 2.69 11.64 5.61
C PHE A 70 3.21 13.07 5.52
N PHE A 71 2.42 14.01 6.02
CA PHE A 71 2.80 15.41 6.12
C PHE A 71 2.08 16.06 7.31
N GLU A 72 2.82 16.77 8.17
CA GLU A 72 2.28 17.52 9.30
C GLU A 72 1.35 16.68 10.22
N LYS A 73 1.75 15.44 10.51
CA LYS A 73 0.99 14.46 11.32
C LYS A 73 -0.33 13.99 10.70
N VAL A 74 -0.59 14.35 9.44
CA VAL A 74 -1.75 13.91 8.66
C VAL A 74 -1.30 12.98 7.54
N ILE A 75 -2.14 12.00 7.20
CA ILE A 75 -1.88 11.06 6.10
C ILE A 75 -2.83 11.37 4.96
N TYR A 76 -2.25 11.87 3.87
CA TYR A 76 -2.95 12.18 2.64
C TYR A 76 -2.98 10.95 1.76
N THR A 77 -4.17 10.58 1.29
CA THR A 77 -4.37 9.42 0.42
C THR A 77 -4.81 9.87 -0.96
N TYR A 78 -3.99 9.58 -1.96
CA TYR A 78 -4.27 9.87 -3.37
C TYR A 78 -4.58 8.56 -4.09
N ARG A 79 -5.69 8.52 -4.82
CA ARG A 79 -6.06 7.34 -5.62
C ARG A 79 -5.32 7.38 -6.96
N ILE A 80 -4.76 6.24 -7.34
CA ILE A 80 -4.11 6.02 -8.62
C ILE A 80 -4.93 4.96 -9.36
N PHE A 81 -5.35 5.30 -10.57
CA PHE A 81 -6.06 4.41 -11.48
C PHE A 81 -5.12 3.92 -12.57
N ARG A 82 -5.39 2.70 -13.04
CA ARG A 82 -4.76 2.15 -14.22
C ARG A 82 -5.79 2.10 -15.33
N ASP A 83 -5.47 2.71 -16.46
CA ASP A 83 -6.32 2.75 -17.63
C ASP A 83 -6.26 1.43 -18.42
N TYR A 84 -7.16 1.27 -19.40
CA TYR A 84 -7.22 0.06 -20.26
C TYR A 84 -5.93 -0.14 -21.07
N GLU A 85 -5.30 0.94 -21.52
CA GLU A 85 -3.99 0.91 -22.19
C GLU A 85 -2.83 0.60 -21.21
N GLY A 86 -3.13 0.50 -19.91
CA GLY A 86 -2.17 0.17 -18.88
C GLY A 86 -1.41 1.35 -18.28
N TYR A 87 -1.72 2.59 -18.69
CA TYR A 87 -1.19 3.83 -18.12
C TYR A 87 -1.71 4.10 -16.70
N TYR A 88 -0.93 4.81 -15.90
CA TYR A 88 -1.27 5.22 -14.54
C TYR A 88 -1.69 6.69 -14.51
N LYS A 89 -2.78 6.99 -13.80
CA LYS A 89 -3.32 8.35 -13.61
C LYS A 89 -3.63 8.57 -12.14
N MET A 90 -3.33 9.74 -11.61
CA MET A 90 -3.73 10.12 -10.25
C MET A 90 -5.08 10.83 -10.29
N GLN A 91 -5.95 10.53 -9.33
CA GLN A 91 -7.20 11.25 -9.17
C GLN A 91 -6.91 12.71 -8.79
N THR A 92 -7.27 13.63 -9.66
CA THR A 92 -7.19 15.07 -9.44
C THR A 92 -8.59 15.68 -9.31
N SER A 93 -8.67 16.89 -8.75
CA SER A 93 -9.91 17.68 -8.75
C SER A 93 -10.24 18.20 -10.14
N GLU A 94 -11.51 18.52 -10.39
CA GLU A 94 -11.94 19.14 -11.65
C GLU A 94 -11.15 20.42 -11.94
N GLY A 95 -10.70 20.59 -13.18
CA GLY A 95 -9.92 21.74 -13.64
C GLY A 95 -8.40 21.62 -13.50
N VAL A 96 -7.88 20.56 -12.87
CA VAL A 96 -6.44 20.26 -12.87
C VAL A 96 -6.12 19.32 -14.04
N PRO A 97 -5.12 19.63 -14.89
CA PRO A 97 -4.75 18.75 -15.99
C PRO A 97 -4.30 17.38 -15.46
N GLU A 98 -4.99 16.33 -15.91
CA GLU A 98 -4.64 14.96 -15.57
C GLU A 98 -3.27 14.61 -16.16
N LYS A 99 -2.40 14.02 -15.34
CA LYS A 99 -1.12 13.48 -15.78
C LYS A 99 -1.22 11.98 -15.96
N VAL A 100 -0.73 11.52 -17.11
CA VAL A 100 -0.73 10.12 -17.51
C VAL A 100 0.71 9.61 -17.53
N PHE A 101 0.95 8.46 -16.92
CA PHE A 101 2.27 7.87 -16.76
C PHE A 101 2.32 6.46 -17.32
N ARG A 102 3.43 6.09 -17.97
CA ARG A 102 3.62 4.74 -18.54
C ARG A 102 3.82 3.68 -17.47
N THR A 103 4.61 4.02 -16.45
CA THR A 103 4.91 3.13 -15.35
C THR A 103 4.60 3.79 -14.01
N LEU A 104 4.40 2.96 -12.98
CA LEU A 104 4.24 3.45 -11.61
C LEU A 104 5.51 4.17 -11.12
N LYS A 105 6.68 3.76 -11.63
CA LYS A 105 7.96 4.40 -11.32
C LYS A 105 8.02 5.84 -11.84
N ASP A 106 7.56 6.06 -13.07
CA ASP A 106 7.53 7.41 -13.68
C ASP A 106 6.58 8.33 -12.91
N LEU A 107 5.44 7.79 -12.48
CA LEU A 107 4.50 8.52 -11.63
C LEU A 107 5.20 8.98 -10.34
N ILE A 108 5.86 8.07 -9.63
CA ILE A 108 6.56 8.41 -8.38
C ILE A 108 7.69 9.41 -8.61
N TYR A 109 8.53 9.18 -9.63
CA TYR A 109 9.61 10.08 -10.00
C TYR A 109 9.12 11.50 -10.32
N ASN A 110 7.97 11.63 -10.96
CA ASN A 110 7.36 12.93 -11.19
C ASN A 110 7.03 13.61 -9.86
N TYR A 111 6.36 12.93 -8.93
CA TYR A 111 5.92 13.48 -7.65
C TYR A 111 7.03 13.63 -6.58
N GLU A 112 8.23 13.11 -6.83
CA GLU A 112 9.44 13.45 -6.06
C GLU A 112 9.90 14.91 -6.31
N LYS A 113 9.50 15.49 -7.45
CA LYS A 113 9.77 16.90 -7.75
C LYS A 113 8.82 17.81 -6.95
N PRO A 114 9.27 19.02 -6.56
CA PRO A 114 8.40 19.98 -5.91
C PRO A 114 7.28 20.46 -6.84
N ASN A 115 6.20 20.99 -6.23
CA ASN A 115 5.11 21.71 -6.89
C ASN A 115 4.35 20.89 -7.95
N GLN A 116 4.11 19.61 -7.67
CA GLN A 116 3.42 18.70 -8.60
C GLN A 116 1.94 18.45 -8.26
N GLY A 117 1.37 19.17 -7.30
CA GLY A 117 -0.03 19.04 -6.88
C GLY A 117 -0.28 18.09 -5.71
N LEU A 118 0.78 17.53 -5.10
CA LEU A 118 0.68 16.88 -3.78
C LEU A 118 0.88 17.89 -2.66
N VAL A 119 0.42 17.54 -1.46
CA VAL A 119 0.66 18.30 -0.22
C VAL A 119 2.15 18.54 0.03
N THR A 120 2.98 17.56 -0.33
CA THR A 120 4.43 17.63 -0.23
C THR A 120 5.06 16.72 -1.26
N LYS A 121 6.31 17.00 -1.65
CA LYS A 121 7.05 16.13 -2.54
C LYS A 121 7.39 14.80 -1.87
N LEU A 122 7.40 13.73 -2.65
CA LEU A 122 7.80 12.41 -2.17
C LEU A 122 9.29 12.42 -1.83
N ARG A 123 9.65 11.92 -0.64
CA ARG A 123 11.05 11.99 -0.16
C ARG A 123 11.55 10.71 0.51
N TYR A 124 10.70 10.05 1.30
CA TYR A 124 11.13 8.89 2.08
C TYR A 124 10.23 7.69 1.80
N PRO A 125 10.61 6.79 0.87
CA PRO A 125 9.86 5.56 0.64
C PRO A 125 9.89 4.68 1.90
N VAL A 126 8.72 4.30 2.41
CA VAL A 126 8.58 3.34 3.51
C VAL A 126 8.64 1.95 2.91
N LYS A 127 9.74 1.25 3.18
CA LYS A 127 9.97 -0.10 2.65
C LYS A 127 9.04 -1.11 3.32
N LYS A 128 8.51 -2.05 2.55
CA LYS A 128 7.86 -3.24 3.11
C LYS A 128 8.91 -4.02 3.90
N THR A 129 8.66 -4.27 5.19
CA THR A 129 9.50 -5.22 5.92
C THR A 129 9.11 -6.59 5.40
N SER A 130 9.98 -7.22 4.63
CA SER A 130 9.87 -8.65 4.33
C SER A 130 10.11 -9.39 5.65
N SER A 131 9.09 -9.46 6.49
CA SER A 131 9.07 -10.42 7.58
C SER A 131 9.11 -11.79 6.91
N SER A 132 10.31 -12.36 6.82
CA SER A 132 10.51 -13.79 6.64
C SER A 132 9.44 -14.51 7.46
N ARG A 133 8.72 -15.45 6.84
CA ARG A 133 7.67 -16.30 7.43
C ARG A 133 7.96 -16.64 8.91
N ARG A 134 7.50 -15.85 9.88
CA ARG A 134 7.54 -16.16 11.33
C ARG A 134 6.74 -15.12 12.10
N ASN A 135 5.44 -15.37 12.19
CA ASN A 135 4.53 -15.06 13.32
C ASN A 135 3.09 -14.94 12.84
N GLN A 136 2.58 -16.03 12.23
CA GLN A 136 1.24 -16.45 12.60
C GLN A 136 1.38 -17.40 13.80
N LYS A 137 1.67 -16.84 14.98
CA LYS A 137 1.23 -17.47 16.22
C LYS A 137 0.16 -16.56 16.77
N PHE A 138 -1.07 -17.02 16.53
CA PHE A 138 -2.31 -16.41 16.97
C PHE A 138 -2.18 -15.96 18.42
N LYS A 139 -2.64 -14.73 18.69
CA LYS A 139 -3.16 -14.39 20.01
C LYS A 139 -4.41 -15.24 20.24
N LEU A 140 -4.23 -16.43 20.82
CA LEU A 140 -5.19 -16.94 21.80
C LEU A 140 -4.45 -16.87 23.14
N GLY A 141 -5.02 -16.09 24.06
CA GLY A 141 -4.65 -16.19 25.46
C GLY A 141 -4.87 -17.63 25.93
N ASN A 142 -3.88 -18.16 26.64
CA ASN A 142 -4.01 -19.11 27.72
C ASN A 142 -2.63 -19.30 28.33
N ASP A 143 -2.40 -18.52 29.38
CA ASP A 143 -1.56 -18.75 30.55
C ASP A 143 -1.23 -20.24 30.75
N ASN A 144 0.05 -20.58 30.63
CA ASN A 144 0.70 -21.76 31.24
C ASN A 144 2.21 -21.48 31.28
N VAL A 145 2.64 -20.84 32.37
CA VAL A 145 4.02 -20.84 32.84
C VAL A 145 4.28 -22.27 33.32
N TYR A 146 5.16 -23.00 32.62
CA TYR A 146 5.84 -24.16 33.19
C TYR A 146 7.29 -23.74 33.30
N ASP A 147 7.72 -23.53 34.53
CA ASP A 147 9.07 -23.13 34.88
C ASP A 147 10.09 -24.14 34.34
N GLU A 148 11.23 -23.60 33.90
CA GLU A 148 12.46 -24.34 33.66
C GLU A 148 12.88 -25.04 34.95
N ILE A 149 12.92 -26.37 34.94
CA ILE A 149 13.73 -27.13 35.89
C ILE A 149 14.95 -27.62 35.11
N ASP A 150 16.06 -26.95 35.38
CA ASP A 150 17.43 -27.40 35.15
C ASP A 150 17.73 -28.52 36.16
N GLU A 151 18.01 -29.74 35.71
CA GLU A 151 18.86 -30.66 36.48
C GLU A 151 19.27 -31.88 35.65
N THR A 152 20.53 -31.84 35.22
CA THR A 152 21.52 -32.89 35.47
C THR A 152 21.04 -34.05 36.35
N ASP A 153 20.50 -35.12 35.75
CA ASP A 153 20.54 -36.47 36.36
C ASP A 153 20.19 -37.61 35.37
N TYR A 154 20.59 -37.46 34.10
CA TYR A 154 20.64 -38.62 33.21
C TYR A 154 21.95 -39.38 33.47
N VAL A 155 21.91 -40.29 34.43
CA VAL A 155 22.92 -41.34 34.54
C VAL A 155 22.72 -42.32 33.39
N ASP A 156 23.72 -42.39 32.51
CA ASP A 156 23.83 -43.39 31.46
C ASP A 156 23.78 -44.80 32.07
N VAL A 157 22.79 -45.58 31.66
CA VAL A 157 22.90 -47.03 31.72
C VAL A 157 22.75 -47.55 30.29
N LEU A 158 23.88 -47.63 29.60
CA LEU A 158 24.09 -48.58 28.51
C LEU A 158 24.75 -49.84 29.11
N PRO A 159 24.56 -51.05 28.54
CA PRO A 159 23.56 -51.53 27.57
C PRO A 159 22.52 -52.49 28.17
#